data_AF-A0A376B2Y7-F1
#
_entry.id   AF-A0A376B2Y7-F1
#
_cell.length_a   1.000
_cell.length_b   1.000
_cell.length_c   1.000
_cell.angle_alpha   90.00
_cell.angle_beta   90.00
_cell.angle_gamma   90.00
#
_symmetry.space_group_name_H-M   'P 1'
#
loop_
_entity.id
_entity.type
_entity.pdbx_description
1 polymer ?
#
loop_
_entity_poly.entity_id
_entity_poly.type
_entity_poly.pdbx_seq_one_letter_code
_entity_poly.pdbx_strand_id
1 'polypeptide(L)'
;MEVYKSYINSIINIPNIGRGKLKYIGQVENKQGIFCGFDLLGPNLGKNDGSFNGKKYFDVEYVKSGLFVQFIKIQPLLDQQNQHYSLNNNSVNRGFSTPNRNSNGANPTTTSSSRSSSVIKTSNINNIGNNNNNPTVPSFDEKYYQNEILKYQTLLNDQSVILEEIQPCIDQYEKRLTELETENKLLKETLASERSNSKEQKDMLENEHEQLMSLVDSLHVQIKSIQESQIQIQDKDGDEDFMKYKQEQELYKKKWEKERDSLQMHINSLNTEYTNLNKELLENEQKYKAEIEDLTKKLNSLNSGNKHNSNSTNVDTTEVSNTKYIDTVENIQNMNKHEKQYNTASTAIIQSPFPKTPITSTNNNKKDLPTASVSDRPMWCALCERTGHESIDCPFE
;
A
#
# COMPACT_ATOMS: atom_id res chain seq x y z
N MET A 1 16.24 30.19 -5.53
CA MET A 1 16.12 29.17 -4.47
C MET A 1 15.00 29.46 -3.47
N GLU A 2 14.77 30.70 -3.05
CA GLU A 2 13.70 31.03 -2.09
C GLU A 2 12.30 30.65 -2.56
N VAL A 3 11.99 30.88 -3.84
CA VAL A 3 10.73 30.43 -4.45
C VAL A 3 10.52 28.92 -4.28
N TYR A 4 11.58 28.11 -4.43
CA TYR A 4 11.45 26.67 -4.28
C TYR A 4 11.23 26.24 -2.83
N LYS A 5 11.69 27.03 -1.86
CA LYS A 5 11.46 26.74 -0.44
C LYS A 5 9.99 26.87 -0.03
N SER A 6 9.15 27.59 -0.80
CA SER A 6 7.70 27.62 -0.53
C SER A 6 7.01 26.28 -0.78
N TYR A 7 7.66 25.35 -1.51
CA TYR A 7 7.17 23.98 -1.72
C TYR A 7 7.57 23.01 -0.61
N ILE A 8 8.31 23.46 0.41
CA ILE A 8 8.56 22.61 1.58
C ILE A 8 7.21 22.25 2.20
N ASN A 9 7.07 20.98 2.55
CA ASN A 9 5.86 20.24 2.95
C ASN A 9 4.89 19.86 1.84
N SER A 10 5.10 20.28 0.60
CA SER A 10 4.33 19.78 -0.54
C SER A 10 4.65 18.32 -0.82
N ILE A 11 3.65 17.58 -1.29
CA ILE A 11 3.84 16.22 -1.74
C ILE A 11 4.15 16.21 -3.24
N ILE A 12 5.24 15.54 -3.60
CA ILE A 12 5.77 15.51 -4.97
C ILE A 12 5.93 14.04 -5.39
N ASN A 13 5.57 13.73 -6.63
CA ASN A 13 5.84 12.42 -7.22
C ASN A 13 7.25 12.42 -7.80
N ILE A 14 8.16 11.65 -7.21
CA ILE A 14 9.56 11.55 -7.60
C ILE A 14 9.69 10.40 -8.62
N PRO A 15 10.24 10.65 -9.84
CA PRO A 15 10.39 9.63 -10.87
C PRO A 15 11.13 8.39 -10.37
N ASN A 16 10.57 7.21 -10.64
CA ASN A 16 11.11 5.89 -10.28
C ASN A 16 11.29 5.62 -8.77
N ILE A 17 10.77 6.49 -7.92
CA ILE A 17 10.82 6.36 -6.45
C ILE A 17 9.40 6.36 -5.87
N GLY A 18 8.52 7.23 -6.40
CA GLY A 18 7.15 7.39 -5.94
C GLY A 18 6.93 8.67 -5.14
N ARG A 19 5.88 8.68 -4.33
CA ARG A 19 5.38 9.87 -3.64
C ARG A 19 6.23 10.20 -2.41
N GLY A 20 6.68 11.46 -2.29
CA GLY A 20 7.44 11.93 -1.13
C GLY A 20 7.06 13.34 -0.71
N LYS A 21 7.08 13.60 0.59
CA LYS A 21 6.91 14.95 1.16
C LYS A 21 8.25 15.68 1.12
N LEU A 22 8.31 16.81 0.43
CA LEU A 22 9.51 17.65 0.41
C LEU A 22 9.70 18.27 1.81
N LYS A 23 10.87 18.11 2.42
CA LYS A 23 11.16 18.61 3.77
C LYS A 23 12.33 19.58 3.82
N TYR A 24 13.26 19.47 2.88
CA TYR A 24 14.47 20.28 2.85
C TYR A 24 14.83 20.68 1.42
N ILE A 25 15.34 21.90 1.24
CA ILE A 25 16.04 22.31 0.02
C ILE A 25 17.26 23.14 0.41
N GLY A 26 18.45 22.65 0.09
CA GLY A 26 19.69 23.35 0.37
C GLY A 26 20.94 22.53 0.11
N GLN A 27 22.09 23.07 0.52
CA GLN A 27 23.36 22.35 0.44
C GLN A 27 23.40 21.22 1.49
N VAL A 28 24.04 20.11 1.14
CA VAL A 28 24.37 19.04 2.10
C VAL A 28 25.88 19.09 2.32
N GLU A 29 26.30 18.96 3.57
CA GLU A 29 27.69 19.13 3.96
C GLU A 29 28.57 18.08 3.26
N ASN A 30 29.73 18.50 2.77
CA ASN A 30 30.64 17.67 1.97
C ASN A 30 30.02 17.05 0.71
N LYS A 31 28.93 17.64 0.17
CA LYS A 31 28.35 17.30 -1.13
C LYS A 31 28.26 18.55 -2.01
N GLN A 32 28.60 18.39 -3.28
CA GLN A 32 28.51 19.48 -4.25
C GLN A 32 27.08 19.64 -4.76
N GLY A 33 26.64 20.89 -4.92
CA GLY A 33 25.32 21.26 -5.44
C GLY A 33 24.25 21.39 -4.36
N ILE A 34 23.00 21.52 -4.83
CA ILE A 34 21.80 21.67 -3.99
C ILE A 34 21.01 20.37 -4.01
N PHE A 35 20.46 20.00 -2.85
CA PHE A 35 19.67 18.79 -2.66
C PHE A 35 18.29 19.14 -2.11
N CYS A 36 17.32 18.33 -2.50
CA CYS A 36 16.01 18.21 -1.91
C CYS A 36 16.00 17.01 -0.97
N GLY A 37 15.62 17.21 0.28
CA GLY A 37 15.36 16.15 1.25
C GLY A 37 13.88 15.80 1.24
N PHE A 38 13.56 14.52 1.07
CA PHE A 38 12.20 13.99 1.04
C PHE A 38 12.00 13.00 2.17
N ASP A 39 10.78 12.99 2.71
CA ASP A 39 10.25 11.93 3.55
C ASP A 39 9.26 11.11 2.72
N LEU A 40 9.54 9.83 2.52
CA LEU A 40 8.74 8.93 1.68
C LEU A 40 7.52 8.34 2.41
N LEU A 41 7.29 8.71 3.68
CA LEU A 41 6.07 8.37 4.43
C LEU A 41 5.77 6.86 4.49
N GLY A 42 6.81 6.02 4.44
CA GLY A 42 6.71 4.57 4.60
C GLY A 42 8.00 3.95 5.13
N PRO A 43 7.91 2.83 5.87
CA PRO A 43 9.08 2.17 6.43
C PRO A 43 9.99 1.59 5.33
N ASN A 44 11.30 1.74 5.49
CA ASN A 44 12.34 1.21 4.59
C ASN A 44 12.28 1.66 3.11
N LEU A 45 11.49 2.69 2.77
CA LEU A 45 11.43 3.22 1.39
C LEU A 45 12.58 4.19 1.06
N GLY A 46 13.18 4.79 2.08
CA GLY A 46 14.28 5.73 1.98
C GLY A 46 15.63 5.12 2.32
N LYS A 47 16.63 5.99 2.51
CA LYS A 47 18.02 5.60 2.79
C LYS A 47 18.54 6.11 4.13
N ASN A 48 17.91 7.14 4.70
CA ASN A 48 18.38 7.82 5.90
C ASN A 48 17.20 8.28 6.76
N ASP A 49 17.53 8.84 7.91
CA ASP A 49 16.61 9.37 8.90
C ASP A 49 16.43 10.91 8.76
N GLY A 50 16.83 11.50 7.65
CA GLY A 50 16.91 12.95 7.45
C GLY A 50 18.18 13.61 8.00
N SER A 51 19.14 12.82 8.49
CA SER A 51 20.50 13.27 8.82
C SER A 51 21.55 12.83 7.78
N PHE A 52 22.67 13.55 7.73
CA PHE A 52 23.86 13.15 6.97
C PHE A 52 25.12 13.56 7.74
N ASN A 53 26.06 12.62 7.94
CA ASN A 53 27.29 12.81 8.72
C ASN A 53 27.08 13.45 10.11
N GLY A 54 26.07 12.99 10.86
CA GLY A 54 25.77 13.47 12.21
C GLY A 54 25.04 14.81 12.27
N LYS A 55 24.78 15.46 11.13
CA LYS A 55 23.99 16.69 11.06
C LYS A 55 22.57 16.38 10.57
N LYS A 56 21.57 16.80 11.34
CA LYS A 56 20.15 16.68 10.99
C LYS A 56 19.76 17.80 10.02
N TYR A 57 19.11 17.45 8.91
CA TYR A 57 18.62 18.42 7.92
C TYR A 57 17.10 18.53 7.93
N PHE A 58 16.40 17.42 8.17
CA PHE A 58 14.96 17.37 8.26
C PHE A 58 14.48 16.18 9.09
N ASP A 59 13.21 16.24 9.51
CA ASP A 59 12.54 15.16 10.23
C ASP A 59 11.75 14.28 9.27
N VAL A 60 11.78 12.98 9.57
CA VAL A 60 11.14 11.91 8.82
C VAL A 60 10.16 11.16 9.72
N GLU A 61 9.11 10.60 9.12
CA GLU A 61 8.12 9.79 9.83
C GLU A 61 8.70 8.44 10.29
N TYR A 62 9.50 7.80 9.44
CA TYR A 62 10.17 6.52 9.73
C TYR A 62 11.68 6.64 9.60
N VAL A 63 12.45 5.98 10.47
CA VAL A 63 13.94 6.06 10.53
C VAL A 63 14.63 5.82 9.19
N LYS A 64 14.04 5.04 8.28
CA LYS A 64 14.55 4.80 6.92
C LYS A 64 13.60 5.27 5.83
N SER A 65 12.95 6.42 6.00
CA SER A 65 12.07 7.03 4.98
C SER A 65 12.65 8.28 4.33
N GLY A 66 13.77 8.81 4.86
CA GLY A 66 14.45 9.98 4.35
C GLY A 66 15.25 9.70 3.07
N LEU A 67 15.19 10.61 2.10
CA LEU A 67 15.92 10.52 0.85
C LEU A 67 16.42 11.90 0.39
N PHE A 68 17.72 12.02 0.09
CA PHE A 68 18.27 13.20 -0.57
C PHE A 68 18.33 12.98 -2.08
N VAL A 69 17.76 13.91 -2.85
CA VAL A 69 17.79 13.92 -4.31
C VAL A 69 18.38 15.26 -4.78
N GLN A 70 19.23 15.25 -5.80
CA GLN A 70 19.78 16.51 -6.34
C GLN A 70 18.65 17.39 -6.89
N PHE A 71 18.68 18.68 -6.54
CA PHE A 71 17.67 19.67 -6.93
C PHE A 71 17.42 19.69 -8.43
N ILE A 72 18.46 19.56 -9.26
CA ILE A 72 18.35 19.57 -10.72
C ILE A 72 17.42 18.49 -11.27
N LYS A 73 17.29 17.35 -10.58
CA LYS A 73 16.39 16.25 -10.99
C LYS A 73 14.92 16.53 -10.65
N ILE A 74 14.69 17.45 -9.70
CA ILE A 74 13.37 17.76 -9.13
C ILE A 74 12.85 19.09 -9.66
N GLN A 75 13.73 20.02 -10.04
CA GLN A 75 13.38 21.36 -10.51
C GLN A 75 12.26 21.36 -11.58
N PRO A 76 12.28 20.52 -12.63
CA PRO A 76 11.21 20.52 -13.63
C PRO A 76 9.82 20.21 -13.04
N LEU A 77 9.75 19.38 -12.00
CA LEU A 77 8.50 19.01 -11.32
C LEU A 77 7.96 20.16 -10.46
N LEU A 78 8.86 20.94 -9.86
CA LEU A 78 8.50 22.12 -9.06
C LEU A 78 8.05 23.28 -9.94
N ASP A 79 8.70 23.47 -11.09
CA ASP A 79 8.35 24.53 -12.04
C ASP A 79 6.95 24.33 -12.65
N GLN A 80 6.55 23.06 -12.87
CA GLN A 80 5.19 22.73 -13.33
C GLN A 80 4.11 23.07 -12.29
N GLN A 81 4.39 22.92 -11.00
CA GLN A 81 3.44 23.30 -9.96
C GLN A 81 3.21 24.82 -9.91
N ASN A 82 4.21 25.64 -10.24
CA ASN A 82 4.08 27.11 -10.25
C ASN A 82 3.09 27.62 -11.32
N GLN A 83 3.00 26.97 -12.48
CA GLN A 83 2.14 27.45 -13.57
C GLN A 83 0.64 27.28 -13.29
N HIS A 84 0.24 26.33 -12.44
CA HIS A 84 -1.17 26.12 -12.08
C HIS A 84 -1.71 27.10 -11.03
N TYR A 85 -0.85 27.82 -10.29
CA TYR A 85 -1.28 28.77 -9.25
C TYR A 85 -1.47 30.21 -9.74
N SER A 86 -1.01 30.58 -10.94
CA SER A 86 -1.12 31.96 -11.45
C SER A 86 -2.44 32.30 -12.17
N LEU A 87 -3.37 31.35 -12.35
CA LEU A 87 -4.66 31.62 -13.01
C LEU A 87 -5.84 31.87 -12.05
N ASN A 88 -5.66 31.75 -10.73
CA ASN A 88 -6.79 31.70 -9.78
C ASN A 88 -6.93 32.89 -8.81
N ASN A 89 -6.21 34.00 -9.02
CA ASN A 89 -6.19 35.13 -8.08
C ASN A 89 -6.79 36.45 -8.60
N ASN A 90 -7.78 36.40 -9.48
CA ASN A 90 -8.60 37.57 -9.81
C ASN A 90 -10.10 37.23 -9.83
N SER A 91 -10.73 37.20 -8.66
CA SER A 91 -12.13 37.62 -8.53
C SER A 91 -12.46 37.99 -7.08
N VAL A 92 -12.26 39.26 -6.77
CA VAL A 92 -12.81 39.93 -5.58
C VAL A 92 -14.22 40.41 -5.93
N ASN A 93 -15.18 40.07 -5.06
CA ASN A 93 -16.48 40.71 -4.86
C ASN A 93 -17.26 41.22 -6.09
N ARG A 94 -18.35 40.53 -6.43
CA ARG A 94 -19.66 41.17 -6.62
C ARG A 94 -20.77 40.27 -6.11
N GLY A 95 -21.37 40.65 -4.98
CA GLY A 95 -22.70 40.18 -4.61
C GLY A 95 -23.74 40.84 -5.49
N PHE A 96 -24.70 40.06 -5.99
CA PHE A 96 -25.95 40.57 -6.54
C PHE A 96 -27.11 39.63 -6.23
N SER A 97 -28.17 40.25 -5.72
CA SER A 97 -29.40 39.70 -5.21
C SER A 97 -30.21 38.91 -6.26
N THR A 98 -30.78 37.78 -5.85
CA THR A 98 -31.80 37.05 -6.61
C THR A 98 -33.20 37.62 -6.35
N PRO A 99 -34.05 37.84 -7.36
CA PRO A 99 -35.48 37.92 -7.18
C PRO A 99 -36.10 36.52 -7.35
N ASN A 100 -36.86 36.17 -6.31
CA ASN A 100 -37.77 35.04 -6.23
C ASN A 100 -38.83 35.06 -7.36
N ARG A 101 -38.98 33.94 -8.09
CA ARG A 101 -40.24 33.58 -8.74
C ARG A 101 -40.49 32.06 -8.66
N ASN A 102 -41.52 31.73 -7.89
CA ASN A 102 -42.28 30.50 -7.91
C ASN A 102 -42.79 30.14 -9.33
N SER A 103 -42.65 28.86 -9.71
CA SER A 103 -43.73 28.10 -10.37
C SER A 103 -43.37 26.61 -10.50
N ASN A 104 -44.12 25.80 -9.75
CA ASN A 104 -44.70 24.49 -10.08
C ASN A 104 -43.98 23.56 -11.10
N GLY A 105 -43.43 22.49 -10.52
CA GLY A 105 -43.39 21.10 -10.94
C GLY A 105 -43.65 20.69 -12.40
N ALA A 106 -42.69 19.95 -12.95
CA ALA A 106 -42.89 18.60 -13.50
C ALA A 106 -41.53 17.95 -13.81
N ASN A 107 -41.25 16.81 -13.21
CA ASN A 107 -40.16 15.90 -13.62
C ASN A 107 -40.47 15.31 -15.01
N PRO A 108 -39.42 15.00 -15.79
CA PRO A 108 -39.46 13.77 -16.56
C PRO A 108 -38.22 12.92 -16.31
N THR A 109 -38.47 11.76 -15.71
CA THR A 109 -37.67 10.53 -15.85
C THR A 109 -37.59 10.14 -17.32
N THR A 110 -36.38 10.05 -17.86
CA THR A 110 -36.12 9.49 -19.19
C THR A 110 -35.87 7.98 -19.09
N THR A 111 -36.91 7.20 -19.39
CA THR A 111 -36.78 5.79 -19.75
C THR A 111 -36.70 5.66 -21.26
N SER A 112 -35.67 4.94 -21.71
CA SER A 112 -35.44 4.47 -23.07
C SER A 112 -36.66 3.75 -23.68
N SER A 113 -37.06 4.14 -24.89
CA SER A 113 -37.89 3.30 -25.76
C SER A 113 -37.72 3.68 -27.22
N SER A 114 -37.11 2.76 -27.96
CA SER A 114 -36.94 2.67 -29.41
C SER A 114 -38.27 2.83 -30.15
N ARG A 115 -38.33 3.65 -31.21
CA ARG A 115 -39.34 3.48 -32.26
C ARG A 115 -38.87 3.86 -33.66
N SER A 116 -38.92 2.85 -34.50
CA SER A 116 -38.78 2.85 -35.96
C SER A 116 -39.89 3.64 -36.67
N SER A 117 -39.50 4.26 -37.78
CA SER A 117 -40.23 4.52 -39.02
C SER A 117 -41.72 4.13 -39.13
N SER A 118 -42.57 5.09 -39.52
CA SER A 118 -43.68 4.84 -40.49
C SER A 118 -44.30 6.13 -41.05
N VAL A 119 -44.12 6.29 -42.37
CA VAL A 119 -45.12 6.64 -43.41
C VAL A 119 -46.27 7.59 -43.03
N ILE A 120 -46.22 8.82 -43.56
CA ILE A 120 -47.40 9.70 -43.67
C ILE A 120 -48.11 9.43 -45.00
N LYS A 121 -49.34 8.93 -44.91
CA LYS A 121 -50.32 8.94 -46.00
C LYS A 121 -51.12 10.25 -45.95
N THR A 122 -51.27 10.83 -47.14
CA THR A 122 -52.07 12.00 -47.48
C THR A 122 -53.58 11.75 -47.37
N SER A 123 -54.35 12.78 -47.02
CA SER A 123 -55.66 13.02 -47.64
C SER A 123 -56.04 14.49 -47.63
N ASN A 124 -56.26 15.00 -48.84
CA ASN A 124 -56.92 16.26 -49.19
C ASN A 124 -58.36 16.31 -48.69
N ILE A 125 -58.80 17.48 -48.20
CA ILE A 125 -60.19 17.94 -48.30
C ILE A 125 -60.20 19.42 -48.67
N ASN A 126 -60.83 19.74 -49.79
CA ASN A 126 -61.22 21.09 -50.19
C ASN A 126 -62.68 21.37 -49.78
N ASN A 127 -62.91 22.65 -49.42
CA ASN A 127 -64.08 23.49 -49.66
C ASN A 127 -65.23 23.68 -48.63
N ILE A 128 -65.28 24.94 -48.19
CA ILE A 128 -66.39 25.92 -48.19
C ILE A 128 -67.43 25.86 -47.06
N GLY A 129 -67.33 26.88 -46.20
CA GLY A 129 -68.43 27.46 -45.43
C GLY A 129 -68.14 28.94 -45.18
N ASN A 130 -68.75 29.81 -46.00
CA ASN A 130 -68.81 31.25 -45.79
C ASN A 130 -69.36 31.56 -44.39
N ASN A 131 -68.62 32.34 -43.61
CA ASN A 131 -69.22 33.22 -42.61
C ASN A 131 -68.40 34.51 -42.53
N ASN A 132 -69.01 35.57 -43.07
CA ASN A 132 -68.62 36.95 -42.84
C ASN A 132 -68.83 37.28 -41.36
N ASN A 133 -67.80 37.07 -40.56
CA ASN A 133 -67.51 37.90 -39.41
C ASN A 133 -66.06 38.29 -39.58
N ASN A 134 -65.79 39.56 -39.88
CA ASN A 134 -64.46 40.12 -39.72
C ASN A 134 -64.23 40.24 -38.21
N PRO A 135 -63.38 39.41 -37.55
CA PRO A 135 -62.69 39.94 -36.40
C PRO A 135 -61.71 40.96 -36.97
N THR A 136 -61.77 42.19 -36.49
CA THR A 136 -60.72 43.17 -36.73
C THR A 136 -59.39 42.51 -36.40
N VAL A 137 -58.62 42.16 -37.42
CA VAL A 137 -57.31 41.52 -37.30
C VAL A 137 -56.46 42.49 -36.47
N PRO A 138 -55.91 42.08 -35.31
CA PRO A 138 -54.98 42.93 -34.59
C PRO A 138 -53.87 43.29 -35.56
N SER A 139 -53.63 44.59 -35.73
CA SER A 139 -52.53 45.13 -36.53
C SER A 139 -51.29 44.24 -36.37
N PHE A 140 -50.85 43.63 -37.48
CA PHE A 140 -49.65 42.82 -37.56
C PHE A 140 -48.45 43.74 -37.30
N ASP A 141 -48.11 43.92 -36.03
CA ASP A 141 -47.01 44.77 -35.62
C ASP A 141 -45.72 43.97 -35.81
N GLU A 142 -45.30 43.84 -37.08
CA GLU A 142 -44.14 43.06 -37.49
C GLU A 142 -42.89 43.44 -36.69
N LYS A 143 -42.79 44.71 -36.29
CA LYS A 143 -41.71 45.24 -35.46
C LYS A 143 -41.71 44.65 -34.04
N TYR A 144 -42.87 44.31 -33.48
CA TYR A 144 -42.98 43.64 -32.18
C TYR A 144 -42.41 42.22 -32.26
N TYR A 145 -42.84 41.43 -33.24
CA TYR A 145 -42.36 40.05 -33.41
C TYR A 145 -40.89 39.98 -33.80
N GLN A 146 -40.39 40.92 -34.62
CA GLN A 146 -38.97 41.01 -34.94
C GLN A 146 -38.11 41.30 -33.71
N ASN A 147 -38.56 42.18 -32.82
CA ASN A 147 -37.89 42.43 -31.54
C ASN A 147 -37.92 41.20 -30.62
N GLU A 148 -39.03 40.46 -30.62
CA GLU A 148 -39.17 39.25 -29.80
C GLU A 148 -38.26 38.12 -30.31
N ILE A 149 -38.15 37.93 -31.62
CA ILE A 149 -37.21 37.00 -32.27
C ILE A 149 -35.76 37.37 -31.93
N LEU A 150 -35.40 38.65 -32.02
CA LEU A 150 -34.06 39.13 -31.69
C LEU A 150 -33.71 38.85 -30.21
N LYS A 151 -34.69 38.99 -29.31
CA LYS A 151 -34.53 38.68 -27.89
C LYS A 151 -34.27 37.20 -27.67
N TYR A 152 -35.01 36.31 -28.34
CA TYR A 152 -34.76 34.87 -28.26
C TYR A 152 -33.41 34.47 -28.88
N GLN A 153 -33.00 35.10 -29.97
CA GLN A 153 -31.68 34.89 -30.57
C GLN A 153 -30.55 35.31 -29.63
N THR A 154 -30.70 36.45 -28.95
CA THR A 154 -29.72 36.92 -27.97
C THR A 154 -29.62 35.92 -26.81
N LEU A 155 -30.75 35.44 -26.28
CA LEU A 155 -30.77 34.45 -25.20
C LEU A 155 -30.13 33.11 -25.60
N LEU A 156 -30.38 32.64 -26.82
CA LEU A 156 -29.76 31.44 -27.37
C LEU A 156 -28.24 31.60 -27.54
N ASN A 157 -27.80 32.79 -27.96
CA ASN A 157 -26.38 33.09 -28.08
C ASN A 157 -25.71 33.12 -26.71
N ASP A 158 -26.33 33.76 -25.72
CA ASP A 158 -25.83 33.78 -24.34
C ASP A 158 -25.76 32.37 -23.73
N GLN A 159 -26.76 31.52 -23.99
CA GLN A 159 -26.72 30.10 -23.59
C GLN A 159 -25.58 29.33 -24.28
N SER A 160 -25.32 29.61 -25.56
CA SER A 160 -24.25 28.96 -26.32
C SER A 160 -22.87 29.32 -25.76
N VAL A 161 -22.66 30.58 -25.39
CA VAL A 161 -21.43 31.05 -24.74
C VAL A 161 -21.21 30.35 -23.40
N ILE A 162 -22.25 30.21 -22.58
CA ILE A 162 -22.15 29.52 -21.29
C ILE A 162 -21.78 28.05 -21.47
N LEU A 163 -22.36 27.36 -22.47
CA LEU A 163 -22.00 25.96 -22.76
C LEU A 163 -20.54 25.84 -23.21
N GLU A 164 -20.06 26.79 -24.03
CA GLU A 164 -18.67 26.84 -24.49
C GLU A 164 -17.70 27.12 -23.33
N GLU A 165 -18.10 27.91 -22.33
CA GLU A 165 -17.31 28.14 -21.11
C GLU A 165 -17.25 26.92 -20.18
N ILE A 166 -18.29 26.09 -20.15
CA ILE A 166 -18.36 24.91 -19.27
C ILE A 166 -17.67 23.69 -19.90
N GLN A 167 -17.64 23.58 -21.23
CA GLN A 167 -17.09 22.43 -21.94
C GLN A 167 -15.64 22.07 -21.54
N PRO A 168 -14.69 23.01 -21.40
CA PRO A 168 -13.32 22.68 -20.97
C PRO A 168 -13.25 22.05 -19.57
N CYS A 169 -14.19 22.42 -18.69
CA CYS A 169 -14.29 21.87 -17.35
C CYS A 169 -14.77 20.42 -17.40
N ILE A 170 -15.77 20.12 -18.24
CA ILE A 170 -16.25 18.76 -18.51
C ILE A 170 -15.12 17.91 -19.07
N ASP A 171 -14.42 18.39 -20.10
CA ASP A 171 -13.32 17.66 -20.74
C ASP A 171 -12.19 17.36 -19.73
N GLN A 172 -11.91 18.27 -18.82
CA GLN A 172 -10.93 18.06 -17.75
C GLN A 172 -11.38 16.96 -16.77
N TYR A 173 -12.65 16.93 -16.38
CA TYR A 173 -13.20 15.88 -15.52
C TYR A 173 -13.22 14.52 -16.22
N GLU A 174 -13.64 14.48 -17.49
CA GLU A 174 -13.62 13.24 -18.29
C GLU A 174 -12.21 12.70 -18.43
N LYS A 175 -11.24 13.57 -18.75
CA LYS A 175 -9.82 13.18 -18.77
C LYS A 175 -9.37 12.63 -17.43
N ARG A 176 -9.68 13.31 -16.32
CA ARG A 176 -9.28 12.84 -14.98
C ARG A 176 -9.94 11.51 -14.61
N LEU A 177 -11.19 11.30 -15.03
CA LEU A 177 -11.90 10.04 -14.82
C LEU A 177 -11.20 8.90 -15.55
N THR A 178 -10.87 9.09 -16.84
CA THR A 178 -10.14 8.07 -17.62
C THR A 178 -8.77 7.75 -17.04
N GLU A 179 -8.01 8.77 -16.59
CA GLU A 179 -6.73 8.56 -15.90
C GLU A 179 -6.90 7.70 -14.65
N LEU A 180 -7.87 8.03 -13.80
CA LEU A 180 -8.16 7.27 -12.57
C LEU A 180 -8.59 5.84 -12.87
N GLU A 181 -9.39 5.62 -13.90
CA GLU A 181 -9.80 4.28 -14.32
C GLU A 181 -8.61 3.43 -14.79
N THR A 182 -7.70 4.02 -15.57
CA THR A 182 -6.47 3.33 -16.01
C THR A 182 -5.54 3.02 -14.85
N GLU A 183 -5.38 3.95 -13.90
CA GLU A 183 -4.60 3.76 -12.68
C GLU A 183 -5.19 2.63 -11.82
N ASN A 184 -6.51 2.61 -11.64
CA ASN A 184 -7.20 1.55 -10.90
C ASN A 184 -6.99 0.17 -11.53
N LYS A 185 -7.05 0.11 -12.86
CA LYS A 185 -6.80 -1.14 -13.60
C LYS A 185 -5.37 -1.63 -13.37
N LEU A 186 -4.38 -0.75 -13.52
CA LEU A 186 -2.97 -1.10 -13.33
C LEU A 186 -2.67 -1.55 -11.90
N LEU A 187 -3.24 -0.87 -10.89
CA LEU A 187 -3.09 -1.24 -9.49
C LEU A 187 -3.69 -2.62 -9.20
N LYS A 188 -4.85 -2.94 -9.79
CA LYS A 188 -5.47 -4.27 -9.64
C LYS A 188 -4.62 -5.38 -10.27
N GLU A 189 -4.04 -5.13 -11.44
CA GLU A 189 -3.15 -6.08 -12.11
C GLU A 189 -1.87 -6.29 -11.30
N THR A 190 -1.28 -5.21 -10.78
CA THR A 190 -0.06 -5.27 -9.93
C THR A 190 -0.34 -6.05 -8.65
N LEU A 191 -1.43 -5.76 -7.96
CA LEU A 191 -1.83 -6.47 -6.74
C LEU A 191 -2.06 -7.98 -7.00
N ALA A 192 -2.63 -8.33 -8.16
CA ALA A 192 -2.82 -9.72 -8.55
C ALA A 192 -1.47 -10.43 -8.78
N SER A 193 -0.54 -9.76 -9.47
CA SER A 193 0.82 -10.29 -9.68
C SER A 193 1.58 -10.47 -8.37
N GLU A 194 1.54 -9.49 -7.46
CA GLU A 194 2.19 -9.58 -6.15
C GLU A 194 1.62 -10.72 -5.30
N ARG A 195 0.30 -10.90 -5.30
CA ARG A 195 -0.35 -12.04 -4.63
C ARG A 195 0.10 -13.38 -5.22
N SER A 196 0.25 -13.47 -6.54
CA SER A 196 0.74 -14.68 -7.20
C SER A 196 2.19 -14.97 -6.81
N ASN A 197 3.07 -13.97 -6.87
CA ASN A 197 4.48 -14.11 -6.52
C ASN A 197 4.66 -14.49 -5.04
N SER A 198 3.91 -13.85 -4.14
CA SER A 198 3.94 -14.17 -2.72
C SER A 198 3.48 -15.59 -2.43
N LYS A 199 2.44 -16.06 -3.14
CA LYS A 199 1.98 -17.45 -3.04
C LYS A 199 3.06 -18.42 -3.51
N GLU A 200 3.67 -18.17 -4.66
CA GLU A 200 4.73 -19.02 -5.21
C GLU A 200 5.95 -19.09 -4.29
N GLN A 201 6.35 -17.96 -3.69
CA GLN A 201 7.41 -17.92 -2.70
C GLN A 201 7.06 -18.74 -1.45
N LYS A 202 5.81 -18.63 -0.96
CA LYS A 202 5.35 -19.43 0.18
C LYS A 202 5.41 -20.93 -0.14
N ASP A 203 4.90 -21.33 -1.30
CA ASP A 203 4.87 -22.74 -1.72
C ASP A 203 6.30 -23.31 -1.85
N MET A 204 7.26 -22.49 -2.32
CA MET A 204 8.68 -22.86 -2.37
C MET A 204 9.27 -23.09 -0.97
N LEU A 205 9.05 -22.16 -0.03
CA LEU A 205 9.54 -22.27 1.34
C LEU A 205 8.90 -23.46 2.07
N GLU A 206 7.63 -23.75 1.81
CA GLU A 206 6.91 -24.89 2.39
C GLU A 206 7.52 -26.23 1.89
N ASN A 207 7.86 -26.31 0.60
CA ASN A 207 8.56 -27.47 0.04
C ASN A 207 9.99 -27.62 0.59
N GLU A 208 10.74 -26.53 0.75
CA GLU A 208 12.07 -26.59 1.41
C GLU A 208 11.95 -27.05 2.86
N HIS A 209 10.93 -26.56 3.57
CA HIS A 209 10.66 -26.99 4.94
C HIS A 209 10.35 -28.48 5.02
N GLU A 210 9.50 -29.00 4.12
CA GLU A 210 9.18 -30.43 4.06
C GLU A 210 10.42 -31.29 3.77
N GLN A 211 11.29 -30.86 2.85
CA GLN A 211 12.56 -31.54 2.56
C GLN A 211 13.49 -31.57 3.77
N LEU A 212 13.60 -30.44 4.50
CA LEU A 212 14.40 -30.36 5.71
C LEU A 212 13.82 -31.26 6.81
N MET A 213 12.51 -31.35 6.95
CA MET A 213 11.87 -32.26 7.91
C MET A 213 12.13 -33.72 7.59
N SER A 214 12.05 -34.11 6.31
CA SER A 214 12.41 -35.46 5.88
C SER A 214 13.88 -35.79 6.16
N LEU A 215 14.80 -34.84 5.92
CA LEU A 215 16.22 -35.02 6.22
C LEU A 215 16.47 -35.18 7.72
N VAL A 216 15.81 -34.35 8.54
CA VAL A 216 15.90 -34.42 9.99
C VAL A 216 15.39 -35.77 10.50
N ASP A 217 14.28 -36.29 9.98
CA ASP A 217 13.77 -37.62 10.32
C ASP A 217 14.78 -38.72 9.95
N SER A 218 15.38 -38.65 8.76
CA SER A 218 16.43 -39.58 8.34
C SER A 218 17.64 -39.55 9.29
N LEU A 219 18.10 -38.36 9.67
CA LEU A 219 19.19 -38.18 10.62
C LEU A 219 18.83 -38.71 12.01
N HIS A 220 17.59 -38.51 12.49
CA HIS A 220 17.13 -39.07 13.75
C HIS A 220 17.15 -40.60 13.74
N VAL A 221 16.72 -41.23 12.65
CA VAL A 221 16.81 -42.69 12.47
C VAL A 221 18.27 -43.15 12.51
N GLN A 222 19.16 -42.43 11.82
CA GLN A 222 20.59 -42.75 11.81
C GLN A 222 21.24 -42.60 13.19
N ILE A 223 20.93 -41.53 13.92
CA ILE A 223 21.40 -41.30 15.29
C ILE A 223 20.94 -42.44 16.20
N LYS A 224 19.66 -42.84 16.10
CA LYS A 224 19.11 -43.95 16.87
C LYS A 224 19.84 -45.27 16.58
N SER A 225 20.10 -45.57 15.31
CA SER A 225 20.85 -46.77 14.90
C SER A 225 22.30 -46.76 15.42
N ILE A 226 22.96 -45.59 15.40
CA ILE A 226 24.31 -45.42 15.96
C ILE A 226 24.29 -45.61 17.48
N GLN A 227 23.29 -45.07 18.18
CA GLN A 227 23.11 -45.26 19.62
C GLN A 227 22.89 -46.73 19.98
N GLU A 228 22.04 -47.45 19.23
CA GLU A 228 21.81 -48.88 19.42
C GLU A 228 23.09 -49.70 19.19
N SER A 229 23.89 -49.34 18.18
CA SER A 229 25.19 -49.97 17.92
C SER A 229 26.24 -49.66 19.00
N GLN A 230 26.18 -48.48 19.61
CA GLN A 230 27.02 -48.06 20.73
C GLN A 230 26.75 -48.87 22.00
N ILE A 231 25.48 -49.12 22.29
CA ILE A 231 25.05 -49.92 23.43
C ILE A 231 25.57 -51.36 23.30
N GLN A 232 25.62 -51.92 22.09
CA GLN A 232 26.20 -53.25 21.83
C GLN A 232 27.73 -53.31 22.01
N ILE A 233 28.44 -52.18 21.98
CA ILE A 233 29.90 -52.10 22.09
C ILE A 233 30.35 -51.84 23.55
N GLN A 234 29.46 -51.36 24.43
CA GLN A 234 29.75 -51.17 25.86
C GLN A 234 29.86 -52.48 26.67
N ASP A 235 29.60 -53.65 26.08
CA ASP A 235 29.73 -54.97 26.72
C ASP A 235 31.11 -55.64 26.53
N LYS A 236 32.11 -54.94 25.99
CA LYS A 236 33.49 -55.46 25.83
C LYS A 236 34.52 -54.52 26.45
N ASP A 237 34.84 -54.79 27.71
CA ASP A 237 35.89 -54.13 28.45
C ASP A 237 37.29 -54.40 27.87
N GLY A 238 38.10 -53.33 27.84
CA GLY A 238 39.56 -53.39 27.96
C GLY A 238 40.35 -52.80 26.81
N ASP A 239 40.64 -51.48 26.85
CA ASP A 239 41.93 -50.92 26.42
C ASP A 239 42.07 -49.42 26.75
N GLU A 240 43.31 -48.97 26.97
CA GLU A 240 43.72 -47.61 27.38
C GLU A 240 43.22 -46.49 26.43
N ASP A 241 43.02 -46.83 25.15
CA ASP A 241 42.43 -45.95 24.14
C ASP A 241 40.96 -45.58 24.42
N PHE A 242 40.20 -46.46 25.10
CA PHE A 242 38.82 -46.17 25.49
C PHE A 242 38.74 -45.04 26.52
N MET A 243 39.72 -44.95 27.43
CA MET A 243 39.78 -43.89 28.43
C MET A 243 40.13 -42.53 27.82
N LYS A 244 41.05 -42.50 26.86
CA LYS A 244 41.40 -41.28 26.13
C LYS A 244 40.24 -40.78 25.28
N TYR A 245 39.56 -41.68 24.59
CA TYR A 245 38.36 -41.38 23.82
C TYR A 245 37.21 -40.88 24.71
N LYS A 246 37.01 -41.48 25.89
CA LYS A 246 36.04 -41.00 26.89
C LYS A 246 36.34 -39.57 27.37
N GLN A 247 37.60 -39.25 27.66
CA GLN A 247 38.00 -37.88 28.04
C GLN A 247 37.79 -36.87 26.90
N GLU A 248 38.10 -37.25 25.66
CA GLU A 248 37.90 -36.38 24.50
C GLU A 248 36.41 -36.10 24.25
N GLN A 249 35.56 -37.10 24.41
CA GLN A 249 34.10 -36.95 24.32
C GLN A 249 33.53 -36.05 25.43
N GLU A 250 34.10 -36.08 26.64
CA GLU A 250 33.73 -35.14 27.70
C GLU A 250 34.12 -33.69 27.37
N LEU A 251 35.26 -33.47 26.70
CA LEU A 251 35.65 -32.14 26.24
C LEU A 251 34.70 -31.61 25.17
N TYR A 252 34.34 -32.43 24.18
CA TYR A 252 33.35 -32.05 23.17
C TYR A 252 31.98 -31.78 23.80
N LYS A 253 31.54 -32.61 24.76
CA LYS A 253 30.30 -32.38 25.51
C LYS A 253 30.32 -31.03 26.23
N LYS A 254 31.42 -30.69 26.93
CA LYS A 254 31.57 -29.39 27.60
C LYS A 254 31.56 -28.22 26.62
N LYS A 255 32.17 -28.37 25.44
CA LYS A 255 32.16 -27.34 24.40
C LYS A 255 30.75 -27.11 23.86
N TRP A 256 30.05 -28.18 23.49
CA TRP A 256 28.67 -28.13 23.01
C TRP A 256 27.69 -27.62 24.07
N GLU A 257 27.91 -27.93 25.34
CA GLU A 257 27.10 -27.42 26.45
C GLU A 257 27.25 -25.89 26.58
N LYS A 258 28.48 -25.38 26.52
CA LYS A 258 28.72 -23.93 26.52
C LYS A 258 28.09 -23.23 25.31
N GLU A 259 28.16 -23.85 24.13
CA GLU A 259 27.57 -23.30 22.91
C GLU A 259 26.03 -23.29 22.98
N ARG A 260 25.43 -24.38 23.47
CA ARG A 260 23.99 -24.45 23.75
C ARG A 260 23.58 -23.37 24.75
N ASP A 261 24.30 -23.22 25.86
CA ASP A 261 23.96 -22.24 26.89
C ASP A 261 24.11 -20.81 26.35
N SER A 262 25.12 -20.55 25.51
CA SER A 262 25.29 -19.28 24.81
C SER A 262 24.12 -19.00 23.86
N LEU A 263 23.69 -19.99 23.08
CA LEU A 263 22.53 -19.85 22.17
C LEU A 263 21.24 -19.66 22.95
N GLN A 264 21.05 -20.37 24.05
CA GLN A 264 19.89 -20.21 24.93
C GLN A 264 19.84 -18.80 25.53
N MET A 265 20.98 -18.25 25.96
CA MET A 265 21.06 -16.87 26.42
C MET A 265 20.72 -15.88 25.31
N HIS A 266 21.18 -16.12 24.08
CA HIS A 266 20.87 -15.27 22.93
C HIS A 266 19.37 -15.29 22.60
N ILE A 267 18.75 -16.47 22.59
CA ILE A 267 17.30 -16.64 22.39
C ILE A 267 16.51 -15.92 23.48
N ASN A 268 16.91 -16.09 24.75
CA ASN A 268 16.24 -15.40 25.86
C ASN A 268 16.38 -13.88 25.76
N SER A 269 17.54 -13.38 25.33
CA SER A 269 17.77 -11.96 25.08
C SER A 269 16.88 -11.43 23.96
N LEU A 270 16.85 -12.12 22.81
CA LEU A 270 16.01 -11.75 21.68
C LEU A 270 14.51 -11.78 22.03
N ASN A 271 14.06 -12.80 22.77
CA ASN A 271 12.68 -12.86 23.24
C ASN A 271 12.35 -11.69 24.17
N THR A 272 13.28 -11.31 25.05
CA THR A 272 13.10 -10.14 25.93
C THR A 272 12.99 -8.86 25.10
N GLU A 273 13.86 -8.67 24.11
CA GLU A 273 13.81 -7.53 23.20
C GLU A 273 12.50 -7.48 22.41
N TYR A 274 12.06 -8.62 21.87
CA TYR A 274 10.78 -8.75 21.19
C TYR A 274 9.60 -8.38 22.09
N THR A 275 9.59 -8.87 23.34
CA THR A 275 8.52 -8.52 24.29
C THR A 275 8.49 -7.04 24.63
N ASN A 276 9.65 -6.40 24.76
CA ASN A 276 9.75 -4.96 25.03
C ASN A 276 9.27 -4.15 23.83
N LEU A 277 9.67 -4.54 22.61
CA LEU A 277 9.23 -3.86 21.40
C LEU A 277 7.72 -3.99 21.20
N ASN A 278 7.15 -5.16 21.47
CA ASN A 278 5.71 -5.37 21.37
C ASN A 278 4.93 -4.56 22.44
N LYS A 279 5.52 -4.39 23.64
CA LYS A 279 4.97 -3.52 24.68
C LYS A 279 5.01 -2.05 24.25
N GLU A 280 6.12 -1.58 23.70
CA GLU A 280 6.26 -0.21 23.21
C GLU A 280 5.29 0.08 22.05
N LEU A 281 5.10 -0.90 21.15
CA LEU A 281 4.11 -0.84 20.07
C LEU A 281 2.69 -0.64 20.65
N LEU A 282 2.31 -1.44 21.65
CA LEU A 282 1.01 -1.35 22.29
C LEU A 282 0.80 -0.01 23.01
N GLU A 283 1.83 0.49 23.70
CA GLU A 283 1.78 1.79 24.36
C GLU A 283 1.61 2.94 23.35
N ASN A 284 2.29 2.86 22.21
CA ASN A 284 2.15 3.85 21.14
C ASN A 284 0.76 3.77 20.48
N GLU A 285 0.24 2.57 20.24
CA GLU A 285 -1.12 2.39 19.74
C GLU A 285 -2.16 3.03 20.67
N GLN A 286 -2.02 2.85 21.99
CA GLN A 286 -2.89 3.48 22.98
C GLN A 286 -2.76 5.01 22.98
N LYS A 287 -1.55 5.55 22.86
CA LYS A 287 -1.32 7.00 22.76
C LYS A 287 -2.00 7.59 21.53
N TYR A 288 -1.80 6.99 20.35
CA TYR A 288 -2.43 7.46 19.12
C TYR A 288 -3.95 7.37 19.18
N LYS A 289 -4.48 6.30 19.77
CA LYS A 289 -5.93 6.17 20.00
C LYS A 289 -6.49 7.28 20.89
N ALA A 290 -5.78 7.62 21.97
CA ALA A 290 -6.18 8.70 22.86
C ALA A 290 -6.09 10.08 22.19
N GLU A 291 -5.06 10.33 21.38
CA GLU A 291 -4.88 11.57 20.62
C GLU A 291 -5.98 11.75 19.56
N ILE A 292 -6.34 10.67 18.85
CA ILE A 292 -7.47 10.67 17.92
C ILE A 292 -8.77 10.99 18.64
N GLU A 293 -8.98 10.44 19.84
CA GLU A 293 -10.18 10.73 20.65
C GLU A 293 -10.24 12.21 21.06
N ASP A 294 -9.12 12.80 21.47
CA ASP A 294 -9.03 14.21 21.84
C ASP A 294 -9.27 15.14 20.63
N LEU A 295 -8.64 14.84 19.49
CA LEU A 295 -8.85 15.58 18.24
C LEU A 295 -10.31 15.48 17.77
N THR A 296 -10.93 14.31 17.92
CA THR A 296 -12.35 14.10 17.60
C THR A 296 -13.26 14.94 18.52
N LYS A 297 -12.97 14.99 19.83
CA LYS A 297 -13.70 15.85 20.79
C LYS A 297 -13.54 17.33 20.46
N LYS A 298 -12.33 17.76 20.08
CA LYS A 298 -12.03 19.14 19.68
C LYS A 298 -12.77 19.53 18.40
N LEU A 299 -12.82 18.64 17.40
CA LEU A 299 -13.59 18.82 16.17
C LEU A 299 -15.10 18.94 16.46
N ASN A 300 -15.65 18.07 17.32
CA ASN A 300 -17.05 18.11 17.70
C ASN A 300 -17.41 19.38 18.50
N SER A 301 -16.48 19.88 19.30
CA SER A 301 -16.63 21.14 20.04
C SER A 301 -16.63 22.36 19.11
N LEU A 302 -15.76 22.37 18.09
CA LEU A 302 -15.72 23.39 17.04
C LEU A 302 -16.99 23.38 16.18
N ASN A 303 -17.51 22.19 15.84
CA ASN A 303 -18.79 22.06 15.14
C ASN A 303 -19.98 22.47 16.02
N SER A 304 -19.89 22.34 17.34
CA SER A 304 -20.92 22.82 18.28
C SER A 304 -20.91 24.34 18.44
N GLY A 305 -19.76 25.00 18.24
CA GLY A 305 -19.65 26.47 18.18
C GLY A 305 -20.29 27.10 16.93
N ASN A 306 -20.53 26.31 15.88
CA ASN A 306 -21.18 26.74 14.64
C ASN A 306 -22.71 26.57 14.65
N LYS A 307 -23.32 26.12 15.75
CA LYS A 307 -24.76 25.85 15.84
C LYS A 307 -25.65 27.06 16.16
N HIS A 308 -25.09 28.27 16.28
CA HIS A 308 -25.89 29.48 16.45
C HIS A 308 -26.24 30.22 15.14
N ASN A 309 -25.96 29.65 13.97
CA ASN A 309 -26.50 30.20 12.73
C ASN A 309 -26.78 29.14 11.66
N SER A 310 -27.85 28.37 11.83
CA SER A 310 -28.69 27.86 10.72
C SER A 310 -29.83 27.03 11.28
N ASN A 311 -31.06 27.49 11.03
CA ASN A 311 -32.27 26.71 11.24
C ASN A 311 -32.33 25.59 10.20
N SER A 312 -32.47 24.37 10.72
CA SER A 312 -33.21 23.21 10.20
C SER A 312 -33.42 23.09 8.69
N THR A 313 -32.77 22.08 8.10
CA THR A 313 -33.45 21.10 7.25
C THR A 313 -32.85 19.72 7.50
N ASN A 314 -33.72 18.78 7.91
CA ASN A 314 -33.43 17.35 7.98
C ASN A 314 -33.05 16.85 6.58
N VAL A 315 -31.85 16.30 6.43
CA VAL A 315 -31.53 15.37 5.35
C VAL A 315 -31.05 14.09 6.02
N ASP A 316 -31.94 13.10 5.95
CA ASP A 316 -31.72 11.72 6.31
C ASP A 316 -30.51 11.20 5.52
N THR A 317 -29.38 11.01 6.20
CA THR A 317 -28.20 10.35 5.63
C THR A 317 -28.08 9.00 6.30
N THR A 318 -28.66 8.04 5.59
CA THR A 318 -28.55 6.61 5.79
C THR A 318 -27.14 6.16 6.15
N GLU A 319 -27.09 5.35 7.20
CA GLU A 319 -26.02 4.50 7.68
C GLU A 319 -25.30 3.75 6.55
N VAL A 320 -24.18 4.29 6.05
CA VAL A 320 -23.21 3.47 5.30
C VAL A 320 -21.83 3.98 5.65
N SER A 321 -21.12 3.29 6.55
CA SER A 321 -19.64 3.12 6.54
C SER A 321 -19.05 2.48 7.81
N ASN A 322 -19.81 2.26 8.89
CA ASN A 322 -19.22 1.69 10.12
C ASN A 322 -19.14 0.15 10.17
N THR A 323 -19.74 -0.58 9.22
CA THR A 323 -19.74 -2.05 9.24
C THR A 323 -18.47 -2.69 8.68
N LYS A 324 -17.73 -2.02 7.79
CA LYS A 324 -16.55 -2.63 7.15
C LYS A 324 -15.28 -2.60 8.00
N TYR A 325 -15.25 -1.77 9.04
CA TYR A 325 -14.12 -1.64 9.97
C TYR A 325 -14.21 -2.57 11.18
N ILE A 326 -15.41 -3.08 11.48
CA ILE A 326 -15.62 -4.02 12.59
C ILE A 326 -15.31 -5.46 12.13
N ASP A 327 -15.67 -5.81 10.89
CA ASP A 327 -15.37 -7.13 10.29
C ASP A 327 -13.86 -7.40 10.12
N THR A 328 -13.03 -6.37 9.93
CA THR A 328 -11.57 -6.54 9.85
C THR A 328 -10.94 -6.77 11.22
N VAL A 329 -11.48 -6.15 12.28
CA VAL A 329 -10.98 -6.29 13.65
C VAL A 329 -11.35 -7.67 14.23
N GLU A 330 -12.54 -8.17 13.94
CA GLU A 330 -12.98 -9.50 14.40
C GLU A 330 -12.25 -10.65 13.66
N ASN A 331 -11.90 -10.45 12.39
CA ASN A 331 -11.10 -11.41 11.60
C ASN A 331 -9.62 -11.48 12.05
N ILE A 332 -9.03 -10.37 12.51
CA ILE A 332 -7.65 -10.35 13.03
C ILE A 332 -7.58 -11.01 14.42
N GLN A 333 -8.61 -10.85 15.26
CA GLN A 333 -8.70 -11.53 16.56
C GLN A 333 -8.92 -13.06 16.43
N ASN A 334 -9.53 -13.51 15.33
CA ASN A 334 -9.74 -14.94 15.06
C ASN A 334 -8.49 -15.65 14.49
N MET A 335 -7.58 -14.95 13.81
CA MET A 335 -6.28 -15.50 13.39
C MET A 335 -5.33 -15.76 14.58
N ASN A 336 -5.38 -14.90 15.61
CA ASN A 336 -4.57 -15.05 16.84
C ASN A 336 -5.00 -16.22 17.75
N LYS A 337 -6.13 -16.90 17.47
CA LYS A 337 -6.57 -18.08 18.22
C LYS A 337 -5.96 -19.39 17.69
N HIS A 338 -5.65 -19.48 16.39
CA HIS A 338 -5.06 -20.69 15.80
C HIS A 338 -3.56 -20.82 16.04
N GLU A 339 -2.85 -19.72 16.29
CA GLU A 339 -1.40 -19.71 16.52
C GLU A 339 -1.00 -20.13 17.95
N LYS A 340 -1.94 -20.06 18.91
CA LYS A 340 -1.72 -20.53 20.30
C LYS A 340 -1.73 -22.05 20.45
N GLN A 341 -2.12 -22.80 19.42
CA GLN A 341 -2.21 -24.26 19.49
C GLN A 341 -0.91 -24.97 19.08
N TYR A 342 -0.01 -24.29 18.35
CA TYR A 342 1.28 -24.86 17.90
C TYR A 342 2.43 -24.60 18.88
N ASN A 343 2.35 -23.57 19.72
CA ASN A 343 3.43 -23.22 20.67
C ASN A 343 3.44 -24.07 21.96
N THR A 344 2.35 -24.75 22.30
CA THR A 344 2.27 -25.63 23.47
C THR A 344 2.75 -27.06 23.19
N ALA A 345 2.76 -27.52 21.93
CA ALA A 345 3.26 -28.85 21.57
C ALA A 345 4.80 -28.92 21.58
N SER A 346 5.50 -27.83 21.21
CA SER A 346 6.97 -27.79 21.14
C SER A 346 7.66 -27.72 22.51
N THR A 347 6.93 -27.34 23.56
CA THR A 347 7.50 -27.21 24.92
C THR A 347 7.51 -28.55 25.68
N ALA A 348 6.75 -29.56 25.24
CA ALA A 348 6.63 -30.85 25.92
C ALA A 348 7.71 -31.88 25.57
N ILE A 349 8.54 -31.63 24.55
CA ILE A 349 9.53 -32.61 24.06
C ILE A 349 10.92 -32.44 24.72
N ILE A 350 11.16 -31.34 25.43
CA ILE A 350 12.50 -30.98 25.99
C ILE A 350 12.72 -31.48 27.43
N GLN A 351 11.91 -32.42 27.91
CA GLN A 351 12.12 -33.09 29.20
C GLN A 351 12.15 -34.60 29.05
N SER A 352 13.23 -35.13 28.48
CA SER A 352 13.66 -36.48 28.84
C SER A 352 15.19 -36.50 29.02
N PRO A 353 15.68 -37.09 30.12
CA PRO A 353 17.11 -37.30 30.31
C PRO A 353 17.57 -38.57 29.59
N PHE A 354 18.89 -38.66 29.37
CA PHE A 354 19.67 -39.83 28.90
C PHE A 354 19.97 -39.93 27.39
N PRO A 355 20.99 -40.71 27.00
CA PRO A 355 22.41 -40.47 27.25
C PRO A 355 23.17 -40.36 25.92
N LYS A 356 24.32 -39.67 25.92
CA LYS A 356 25.22 -39.67 24.76
C LYS A 356 26.32 -40.71 24.98
N THR A 357 26.74 -41.35 23.88
CA THR A 357 28.12 -41.44 23.37
C THR A 357 28.50 -42.86 22.92
N PRO A 358 29.59 -43.08 22.13
CA PRO A 358 30.04 -42.41 20.88
C PRO A 358 30.81 -43.38 19.91
N ILE A 359 30.81 -43.26 18.57
CA ILE A 359 31.78 -44.01 17.71
C ILE A 359 32.27 -43.22 16.51
N THR A 360 33.59 -43.04 16.51
CA THR A 360 34.49 -42.78 15.39
C THR A 360 34.72 -43.99 14.48
N SER A 361 34.67 -43.71 13.18
CA SER A 361 35.27 -44.37 12.02
C SER A 361 36.11 -45.65 12.18
N THR A 362 35.69 -46.73 11.50
CA THR A 362 36.59 -47.59 10.71
C THR A 362 35.92 -48.18 9.45
N ASN A 363 36.60 -47.97 8.34
CA ASN A 363 36.61 -48.61 7.02
C ASN A 363 35.67 -49.77 6.61
N ASN A 364 35.32 -49.66 5.32
CA ASN A 364 35.02 -50.71 4.33
C ASN A 364 33.69 -51.46 4.45
N ASN A 365 32.72 -51.05 3.63
CA ASN A 365 32.35 -51.86 2.45
C ASN A 365 31.43 -51.08 1.51
N LYS A 366 31.75 -51.19 0.22
CA LYS A 366 30.95 -50.74 -0.92
C LYS A 366 29.49 -51.16 -0.77
N LYS A 367 28.57 -50.22 -1.02
CA LYS A 367 27.34 -50.41 -1.79
C LYS A 367 26.72 -49.05 -2.12
N ASP A 368 26.94 -48.66 -3.38
CA ASP A 368 26.08 -47.91 -4.28
C ASP A 368 25.26 -46.74 -3.68
N LEU A 369 25.91 -45.57 -3.72
CA LEU A 369 25.27 -44.26 -3.65
C LEU A 369 24.78 -43.88 -5.06
N PRO A 370 23.54 -43.41 -5.25
CA PRO A 370 23.21 -42.69 -6.48
C PRO A 370 23.91 -41.34 -6.43
N THR A 371 24.93 -41.18 -7.26
CA THR A 371 25.58 -39.91 -7.55
C THR A 371 24.61 -39.00 -8.29
N ALA A 372 23.81 -38.24 -7.56
CA ALA A 372 23.29 -36.98 -8.08
C ALA A 372 24.46 -36.00 -8.08
N SER A 373 25.00 -35.72 -9.26
CA SER A 373 25.99 -34.67 -9.51
C SER A 373 25.52 -33.37 -8.87
N VAL A 374 26.35 -32.81 -7.98
CA VAL A 374 26.17 -31.48 -7.37
C VAL A 374 26.16 -30.35 -8.43
N SER A 375 26.39 -30.67 -9.70
CA SER A 375 26.55 -29.72 -10.81
C SER A 375 25.25 -29.28 -11.49
N ASP A 376 24.08 -29.80 -11.12
CA ASP A 376 22.81 -29.49 -11.82
C ASP A 376 21.77 -28.73 -10.97
N ARG A 377 22.16 -28.17 -9.82
CA ARG A 377 21.28 -27.21 -9.11
C ARG A 377 21.38 -25.84 -9.78
N PRO A 378 20.26 -25.22 -10.20
CA PRO A 378 20.29 -23.85 -10.69
C PRO A 378 20.60 -22.90 -9.53
N MET A 379 21.87 -22.51 -9.42
CA MET A 379 22.34 -21.55 -8.41
C MET A 379 21.81 -20.16 -8.77
N TRP A 380 21.15 -19.49 -7.83
CA TRP A 380 20.63 -18.12 -7.99
C TRP A 380 21.41 -17.16 -7.09
N CYS A 381 21.87 -16.04 -7.63
CA CYS A 381 22.69 -15.06 -6.94
C CYS A 381 21.85 -13.88 -6.44
N ALA A 382 21.88 -13.64 -5.13
CA ALA A 382 21.11 -12.57 -4.49
C ALA A 382 21.69 -11.16 -4.71
N LEU A 383 22.95 -11.04 -5.19
CA LEU A 383 23.60 -9.75 -5.41
C LEU A 383 23.27 -9.13 -6.77
N CYS A 384 23.13 -9.97 -7.81
CA CYS A 384 22.85 -9.50 -9.18
C CYS A 384 21.56 -10.08 -9.77
N GLU A 385 20.81 -10.85 -8.97
CA GLU A 385 19.50 -11.44 -9.30
C GLU A 385 19.54 -12.38 -10.53
N ARG A 386 20.72 -12.94 -10.84
CA ARG A 386 20.94 -13.83 -11.98
C ARG A 386 21.24 -15.26 -11.56
N THR A 387 20.91 -16.21 -12.42
CA THR A 387 21.23 -17.62 -12.24
C THR A 387 22.63 -17.96 -12.78
N GLY A 388 23.20 -19.06 -12.30
CA GLY A 388 24.47 -19.63 -12.77
C GLY A 388 25.68 -19.42 -11.86
N HIS A 389 25.53 -18.78 -10.69
CA HIS A 389 26.60 -18.61 -9.69
C HIS A 389 26.04 -18.34 -8.28
N GLU A 390 26.86 -18.56 -7.25
CA GLU A 390 26.55 -18.19 -5.85
C GLU A 390 26.87 -16.73 -5.57
N SER A 391 26.25 -16.15 -4.56
CA SER A 391 26.53 -14.78 -4.10
C SER A 391 27.99 -14.55 -3.70
N ILE A 392 28.73 -15.61 -3.34
CA ILE A 392 30.15 -15.54 -2.97
C ILE A 392 31.08 -15.37 -4.20
N ASP A 393 30.60 -15.76 -5.39
CA ASP A 393 31.38 -15.79 -6.64
C ASP A 393 30.78 -14.86 -7.71
N CYS A 394 30.17 -13.74 -7.31
CA CYS A 394 29.48 -12.84 -8.24
C CYS A 394 30.47 -12.10 -9.16
N PRO A 395 30.46 -12.34 -10.49
CA PRO A 395 31.40 -11.68 -11.41
C PRO A 395 30.98 -10.24 -11.77
N PHE A 396 29.90 -9.75 -11.18
CA PHE A 396 29.30 -8.43 -11.44
C PHE A 396 29.41 -7.49 -10.24
N GLU A 397 30.30 -7.80 -9.28
CA GLU A 397 30.63 -6.92 -8.15
C GLU A 397 31.43 -5.67 -8.57
#